data_AF-A0A8J6VUC3-F1
#
_entry.id   AF-A0A8J6VUC3-F1
#
_cell.length_a   1.000
_cell.length_b   1.000
_cell.length_c   1.000
_cell.angle_alpha   90.00
_cell.angle_beta   90.00
_cell.angle_gamma   90.00
#
_symmetry.space_group_name_H-M   'P 1'
#
loop_
_entity.id
_entity.type
_entity.pdbx_description
1 polymer ?
#
loop_
_entity_poly.entity_id
_entity_poly.type
_entity_poly.pdbx_seq_one_letter_code
_entity_poly.pdbx_strand_id
1 'polypeptide(L)'
;MSSETNNLTPGEQIKEILKELYPFKKKELINSFLMDIDNALMAEGKYLEITYESNINYFLRRLISTAQYIFRKYNPKSHPSDKYIQEIRKFLTNSTRIPERKVGKILVLLLECIRESKREPSDTLRKNLLQEADNQGKGCYICGSNLDFSSKNNENSAIIEHVWPRAMGGDSEPRNLRVSCKRCSEIKENYIDACDFHYEKICLVNHDKSKEAFSKEFNWVYRIAVVTKSRYRCIVCGKEPAYEGVMEFCRQEDDDSWHFLNIGLYCSKHSQE
;
A
#
# COMPACT_ATOMS: atom_id res chain seq x y z
N MET A 1 19.03 -7.94 17.29
CA MET A 1 18.06 -7.53 16.26
C MET A 1 16.71 -7.52 16.95
N SER A 2 16.31 -6.32 17.35
CA SER A 2 15.39 -5.98 18.44
C SER A 2 13.91 -6.09 18.04
N SER A 3 13.05 -6.08 19.05
CA SER A 3 11.59 -6.27 19.10
C SER A 3 10.69 -5.63 18.02
N GLU A 4 11.22 -4.79 17.13
CA GLU A 4 10.43 -4.09 16.10
C GLU A 4 10.08 -4.99 14.91
N THR A 5 10.92 -5.97 14.55
CA THR A 5 10.62 -6.87 13.43
C THR A 5 9.44 -7.82 13.69
N ASN A 6 9.08 -8.05 14.96
CA ASN A 6 7.94 -8.89 15.32
C ASN A 6 6.58 -8.23 15.01
N ASN A 7 6.55 -6.93 14.71
CA ASN A 7 5.31 -6.24 14.34
C ASN A 7 5.09 -6.14 12.83
N LEU A 8 6.01 -6.62 11.99
CA LEU A 8 5.87 -6.57 10.54
C LEU A 8 5.19 -7.84 10.01
N THR A 9 4.33 -7.68 9.01
CA THR A 9 3.78 -8.79 8.22
C THR A 9 4.90 -9.48 7.42
N PRO A 10 4.72 -10.74 6.97
CA PRO A 10 5.71 -11.42 6.14
C PRO A 10 6.11 -10.62 4.88
N GLY A 11 5.15 -9.96 4.22
CA GLY A 11 5.39 -9.09 3.07
C GLY A 11 6.27 -7.89 3.41
N GLU A 12 5.99 -7.20 4.51
CA GLU A 12 6.81 -6.08 5.02
C GLU A 12 8.22 -6.53 5.37
N GLN A 13 8.37 -7.70 6.01
CA GLN A 13 9.68 -8.23 6.34
C GLN A 13 10.53 -8.52 5.09
N ILE A 14 9.92 -9.02 4.01
CA ILE A 14 10.63 -9.17 2.73
C ILE A 14 10.99 -7.80 2.17
N LYS A 15 10.08 -6.82 2.20
CA LYS A 15 10.35 -5.44 1.75
C LYS A 15 11.57 -4.86 2.46
N GLU A 16 11.66 -4.98 3.78
CA GLU A 16 12.80 -4.50 4.56
C GLU A 16 14.11 -5.22 4.22
N ILE A 17 14.07 -6.54 3.97
CA ILE A 17 15.26 -7.25 3.48
C ILE A 17 15.70 -6.74 2.10
N LEU A 18 14.75 -6.45 1.21
CA LEU A 18 15.06 -5.88 -0.11
C LEU A 18 15.68 -4.49 0.04
N LYS A 19 15.17 -3.65 0.93
CA LYS A 19 15.77 -2.33 1.22
C LYS A 19 17.17 -2.44 1.83
N GLU A 20 17.42 -3.43 2.68
CA GLU A 20 18.77 -3.73 3.20
C GLU A 20 19.73 -4.15 2.08
N LEU A 21 19.25 -4.97 1.13
CA LEU A 21 20.05 -5.46 0.01
C LEU A 21 20.31 -4.40 -1.05
N TYR A 22 19.35 -3.51 -1.26
CA TYR A 22 19.37 -2.46 -2.27
C TYR A 22 19.02 -1.12 -1.60
N PRO A 23 19.90 -0.58 -0.75
CA PRO A 23 19.59 0.62 0.03
C PRO A 23 19.42 1.84 -0.85
N PHE A 24 18.48 2.71 -0.48
CA PHE A 24 18.35 4.02 -1.10
C PHE A 24 19.51 4.91 -0.67
N LYS A 25 20.40 5.25 -1.63
CA LYS A 25 21.60 6.03 -1.36
C LYS A 25 21.58 7.34 -2.13
N LYS A 26 20.78 8.29 -1.66
CA LYS A 26 20.59 9.62 -2.29
C LYS A 26 21.91 10.30 -2.69
N LYS A 27 22.96 10.20 -1.85
CA LYS A 27 24.29 10.78 -2.13
C LYS A 27 25.00 10.15 -3.33
N GLU A 28 24.79 8.86 -3.57
CA GLU A 28 25.37 8.16 -4.73
C GLU A 28 24.61 8.49 -6.04
N LEU A 29 23.41 9.09 -5.93
CA LEU A 29 22.55 9.45 -7.05
C LEU A 29 22.75 10.90 -7.54
N ILE A 30 23.64 11.69 -6.92
CA ILE A 30 23.83 13.12 -7.23
C ILE A 30 24.11 13.39 -8.72
N ASN A 31 24.76 12.45 -9.41
CA ASN A 31 25.08 12.55 -10.85
C ASN A 31 24.30 11.55 -11.70
N SER A 32 23.10 11.15 -11.26
CA SER A 32 22.26 10.19 -12.00
C SER A 32 21.17 10.93 -12.80
N PHE A 33 20.77 10.35 -13.94
CA PHE A 33 19.69 10.90 -14.77
C PHE A 33 18.37 11.06 -13.99
N LEU A 34 18.14 10.23 -12.97
CA LEU A 34 16.95 10.33 -12.13
C LEU A 34 16.99 11.58 -11.24
N MET A 35 18.17 11.96 -10.74
CA MET A 35 18.34 13.21 -10.00
C MET A 35 18.18 14.41 -10.92
N ASP A 36 18.65 14.33 -12.16
CA ASP A 36 18.44 15.38 -13.15
C ASP A 36 16.94 15.60 -13.41
N ILE A 37 16.17 14.52 -13.54
CA ILE A 37 14.70 14.59 -13.69
C ILE A 37 14.05 15.14 -12.42
N ASP A 38 14.43 14.66 -11.24
CA ASP A 38 13.88 15.13 -9.96
C ASP A 38 14.10 16.65 -9.78
N ASN A 39 15.32 17.13 -10.08
CA ASN A 39 15.66 18.54 -10.05
C ASN A 39 14.87 19.35 -11.09
N ALA A 40 14.71 18.82 -12.31
CA ALA A 40 13.91 19.46 -13.36
C ALA A 40 12.42 19.58 -12.99
N LEU A 41 11.91 18.63 -12.20
CA LEU A 41 10.57 18.66 -11.63
C LEU A 41 10.46 19.45 -10.31
N MET A 42 11.57 19.99 -9.80
CA MET A 42 11.65 20.63 -8.47
C MET A 42 11.07 19.74 -7.35
N ALA A 43 11.27 18.42 -7.45
CA ALA A 43 10.61 17.45 -6.57
C ALA A 43 11.35 17.21 -5.23
N GLU A 44 12.50 17.84 -5.01
CA GLU A 44 13.30 17.80 -3.76
C GLU A 44 13.74 16.39 -3.32
N GLY A 45 13.79 15.43 -4.25
CA GLY A 45 14.07 14.02 -4.00
C GLY A 45 12.81 13.16 -3.85
N LYS A 46 11.61 13.73 -3.84
CA LYS A 46 10.35 12.97 -3.74
C LYS A 46 10.17 12.05 -4.95
N TYR A 47 10.57 12.48 -6.15
CA TYR A 47 10.49 11.64 -7.36
C TYR A 47 11.48 10.47 -7.28
N LEU A 48 12.70 10.71 -6.79
CA LEU A 48 13.68 9.65 -6.53
C LEU A 48 13.17 8.61 -5.53
N GLU A 49 12.59 9.06 -4.42
CA GLU A 49 12.06 8.19 -3.37
C GLU A 49 10.91 7.32 -3.89
N ILE A 50 9.94 7.91 -4.60
CA ILE A 50 8.82 7.16 -5.18
C ILE A 50 9.34 6.16 -6.22
N THR A 51 10.25 6.58 -7.10
CA THR A 51 10.85 5.67 -8.10
C THR A 51 11.55 4.49 -7.43
N TYR A 52 12.31 4.74 -6.36
CA TYR A 52 12.96 3.69 -5.59
C TYR A 52 11.95 2.72 -4.95
N GLU A 53 10.98 3.26 -4.21
CA GLU A 53 9.96 2.45 -3.52
C GLU A 53 9.11 1.64 -4.51
N SER A 54 8.72 2.21 -5.66
CA SER A 54 8.01 1.49 -6.73
C SER A 54 8.81 0.30 -7.25
N ASN A 55 10.14 0.45 -7.42
CA ASN A 55 11.00 -0.65 -7.87
C ASN A 55 11.15 -1.74 -6.81
N ILE A 56 11.24 -1.36 -5.53
CA ILE A 56 11.24 -2.32 -4.41
C ILE A 56 9.92 -3.09 -4.36
N ASN A 57 8.77 -2.41 -4.48
CA ASN A 57 7.47 -3.06 -4.48
C ASN A 57 7.28 -3.97 -5.69
N TYR A 58 7.71 -3.54 -6.89
CA TYR A 58 7.71 -4.39 -8.07
C TYR A 58 8.52 -5.67 -7.85
N PHE A 59 9.72 -5.56 -7.28
CA PHE A 59 10.54 -6.73 -6.99
C PHE A 59 9.87 -7.64 -5.97
N LEU A 60 9.35 -7.10 -4.87
CA LEU A 60 8.57 -7.84 -3.88
C LEU A 60 7.40 -8.60 -4.54
N ARG A 61 6.60 -7.92 -5.36
CA ARG A 61 5.47 -8.50 -6.09
C ARG A 61 5.91 -9.64 -6.98
N ARG A 62 6.99 -9.45 -7.74
CA ARG A 62 7.57 -10.52 -8.56
C ARG A 62 7.96 -11.73 -7.72
N LEU A 63 8.57 -11.54 -6.54
CA LEU A 63 8.93 -12.66 -5.66
C LEU A 63 7.69 -13.43 -5.19
N ILE A 64 6.68 -12.72 -4.66
CA ILE A 64 5.46 -13.32 -4.11
C ILE A 64 4.64 -14.01 -5.21
N SER A 65 4.38 -13.32 -6.32
CA SER A 65 3.61 -13.89 -7.43
C SER A 65 4.31 -15.08 -8.07
N THR A 66 5.64 -15.04 -8.21
CA THR A 66 6.40 -16.21 -8.71
C THR A 66 6.30 -17.39 -7.74
N ALA A 67 6.43 -17.15 -6.44
CA ALA A 67 6.31 -18.20 -5.43
C ALA A 67 4.90 -18.81 -5.42
N GLN A 68 3.85 -18.00 -5.53
CA GLN A 68 2.47 -18.46 -5.68
C GLN A 68 2.26 -19.28 -6.96
N TYR A 69 2.84 -18.85 -8.08
CA TYR A 69 2.81 -19.60 -9.35
C TYR A 69 3.48 -20.97 -9.20
N ILE A 70 4.69 -21.02 -8.65
CA ILE A 70 5.44 -22.27 -8.41
C ILE A 70 4.66 -23.19 -7.48
N PHE A 71 4.10 -22.66 -6.38
CA PHE A 71 3.27 -23.41 -5.46
C PHE A 71 2.05 -24.05 -6.14
N ARG A 72 1.35 -23.32 -7.02
CA ARG A 72 0.21 -23.85 -7.78
C ARG A 72 0.65 -24.91 -8.80
N LYS A 73 1.76 -24.69 -9.49
CA LYS A 73 2.32 -25.61 -10.50
C LYS A 73 2.74 -26.94 -9.90
N TYR A 74 3.38 -26.91 -8.73
CA TYR A 74 3.87 -28.09 -8.02
C TYR A 74 3.03 -28.37 -6.77
N ASN A 75 1.69 -28.32 -6.93
CA ASN A 75 0.73 -28.52 -5.85
C ASN A 75 1.09 -29.80 -5.04
N PRO A 76 1.21 -29.72 -3.70
CA PRO A 76 1.58 -30.86 -2.86
C PRO A 76 0.66 -32.08 -2.99
N LYS A 77 -0.57 -31.90 -3.50
CA LYS A 77 -1.47 -33.03 -3.78
C LYS A 77 -1.05 -33.88 -4.98
N SER A 78 -0.23 -33.33 -5.87
CA SER A 78 0.14 -33.94 -7.17
C SER A 78 1.64 -34.18 -7.31
N HIS A 79 2.44 -33.75 -6.35
CA HIS A 79 3.90 -33.77 -6.38
C HIS A 79 4.45 -34.07 -4.98
N PRO A 80 5.74 -34.46 -4.86
CA PRO A 80 6.41 -34.52 -3.55
C PRO A 80 6.20 -33.21 -2.78
N SER A 81 5.93 -33.33 -1.47
CA SER A 81 5.50 -32.23 -0.61
C SER A 81 6.51 -31.08 -0.50
N ASP A 82 7.76 -31.28 -0.90
CA ASP A 82 8.85 -30.31 -0.85
C ASP A 82 9.27 -29.78 -2.22
N LYS A 83 8.74 -30.32 -3.33
CA LYS A 83 9.18 -29.94 -4.70
C LYS A 83 9.00 -28.44 -4.97
N TYR A 84 7.88 -27.85 -4.57
CA TYR A 84 7.67 -26.41 -4.75
C TYR A 84 8.67 -25.57 -3.92
N ILE A 85 9.10 -26.05 -2.74
CA ILE A 85 10.09 -25.37 -1.90
C ILE A 85 11.44 -25.34 -2.61
N GLN A 86 11.85 -26.48 -3.18
CA GLN A 86 13.09 -26.59 -3.96
C GLN A 86 13.07 -25.65 -5.18
N GLU A 87 11.95 -25.58 -5.91
CA GLU A 87 11.81 -24.71 -7.08
C GLU A 87 11.77 -23.21 -6.72
N ILE A 88 11.14 -22.82 -5.61
CA ILE A 88 11.20 -21.43 -5.11
C ILE A 88 12.65 -21.08 -4.74
N ARG A 89 13.37 -21.96 -4.04
CA ARG A 89 14.79 -21.75 -3.70
C ARG A 89 15.64 -21.60 -4.96
N LYS A 90 15.42 -22.45 -5.96
CA LYS A 90 16.10 -22.38 -7.25
C LYS A 90 15.83 -21.07 -7.96
N PHE A 91 14.59 -20.59 -7.97
CA PHE A 91 14.25 -19.27 -8.52
C PHE A 91 15.01 -18.14 -7.80
N LEU A 92 15.02 -18.13 -6.47
CA LEU A 92 15.74 -17.13 -5.69
C LEU A 92 17.25 -17.13 -6.02
N THR A 93 17.85 -18.31 -6.15
CA THR A 93 19.30 -18.47 -6.38
C THR A 93 19.69 -18.17 -7.83
N ASN A 94 18.90 -18.64 -8.80
CA ASN A 94 19.31 -18.66 -10.21
C ASN A 94 18.69 -17.53 -11.03
N SER A 95 17.61 -16.90 -10.55
CA SER A 95 16.86 -15.88 -11.30
C SER A 95 16.86 -14.52 -10.61
N THR A 96 17.59 -14.37 -9.52
CA THR A 96 17.77 -13.11 -8.81
C THR A 96 19.24 -12.92 -8.41
N ARG A 97 19.59 -11.73 -7.92
CA ARG A 97 20.91 -11.44 -7.32
C ARG A 97 20.86 -11.41 -5.78
N ILE A 98 19.93 -12.13 -5.18
CA ILE A 98 19.82 -12.24 -3.72
C ILE A 98 21.02 -13.06 -3.20
N PRO A 99 21.80 -12.55 -2.23
CA PRO A 99 22.91 -13.30 -1.64
C PRO A 99 22.44 -14.58 -0.95
N GLU A 100 23.20 -15.67 -1.05
CA GLU A 100 22.86 -16.99 -0.48
C GLU A 100 22.47 -16.91 1.00
N ARG A 101 23.19 -16.09 1.78
CA ARG A 101 22.92 -15.84 3.21
C ARG A 101 21.50 -15.30 3.51
N LYS A 102 20.80 -14.72 2.53
CA LYS A 102 19.43 -14.19 2.67
C LYS A 102 18.37 -15.10 2.03
N VAL A 103 18.76 -16.02 1.13
CA VAL A 103 17.84 -16.91 0.40
C VAL A 103 16.97 -17.71 1.37
N GLY A 104 17.57 -18.32 2.40
CA GLY A 104 16.82 -19.11 3.38
C GLY A 104 15.74 -18.31 4.11
N LYS A 105 16.05 -17.07 4.53
CA LYS A 105 15.10 -16.20 5.23
C LYS A 105 13.96 -15.76 4.30
N ILE A 106 14.28 -15.32 3.08
CA ILE A 106 13.27 -14.90 2.10
C ILE A 106 12.38 -16.07 1.71
N LEU A 107 12.93 -17.27 1.54
CA LEU A 107 12.15 -18.48 1.26
C LEU A 107 11.10 -18.73 2.34
N VAL A 108 11.49 -18.72 3.63
CA VAL A 108 10.55 -18.90 4.74
C VAL A 108 9.43 -17.87 4.70
N LEU A 109 9.77 -16.59 4.52
CA LEU A 109 8.78 -15.51 4.46
C LEU A 109 7.84 -15.65 3.25
N LEU A 110 8.34 -16.08 2.09
CA LEU A 110 7.50 -16.33 0.91
C LEU A 110 6.50 -17.46 1.14
N LEU A 111 6.90 -18.51 1.87
CA LEU A 111 5.99 -19.59 2.27
C LEU A 111 4.91 -19.09 3.23
N GLU A 112 5.26 -18.20 4.15
CA GLU A 112 4.30 -17.51 5.02
C GLU A 112 3.34 -16.63 4.21
N CYS A 113 3.83 -15.84 3.25
CA CYS A 113 2.98 -15.05 2.34
C CYS A 113 1.95 -15.93 1.61
N ILE A 114 2.35 -17.12 1.13
CA ILE A 114 1.44 -18.07 0.46
C ILE A 114 0.37 -18.61 1.43
N ARG A 115 0.74 -18.82 2.70
CA ARG A 115 -0.20 -19.26 3.75
C ARG A 115 -1.20 -18.16 4.08
N GLU A 116 -0.70 -16.95 4.36
CA GLU A 116 -1.53 -15.80 4.75
C GLU A 116 -2.44 -15.31 3.61
N SER A 117 -2.03 -15.47 2.35
CA SER A 117 -2.88 -15.12 1.20
C SER A 117 -4.20 -15.89 1.13
N LYS A 118 -4.35 -16.96 1.91
CA LYS A 118 -5.57 -17.78 2.01
C LYS A 118 -6.25 -17.68 3.37
N ARG A 119 -5.63 -17.02 4.34
CA ARG A 119 -6.15 -16.91 5.70
C ARG A 119 -7.06 -15.70 5.78
N GLU A 120 -8.31 -15.92 6.17
CA GLU A 120 -9.25 -14.85 6.54
C GLU A 120 -9.12 -14.55 8.04
N PRO A 121 -9.40 -13.32 8.49
CA PRO A 121 -9.60 -13.04 9.90
C PRO A 121 -10.80 -13.83 10.42
N SER A 122 -10.73 -14.30 11.67
CA SER A 122 -11.83 -15.06 12.29
C SER A 122 -13.09 -14.21 12.42
N ASP A 123 -14.26 -14.85 12.37
CA ASP A 123 -15.55 -14.14 12.48
C ASP A 123 -15.67 -13.39 13.82
N THR A 124 -15.14 -13.95 14.90
CA THR A 124 -15.07 -13.29 16.20
C THR A 124 -14.24 -12.01 16.15
N LEU A 125 -13.04 -12.07 15.55
CA LEU A 125 -12.19 -10.89 15.41
C LEU A 125 -12.86 -9.82 14.54
N ARG A 126 -13.46 -10.23 13.41
CA ARG A 126 -14.19 -9.33 12.51
C ARG A 126 -15.33 -8.62 13.25
N LYS A 127 -16.14 -9.38 14.00
CA LYS A 127 -17.26 -8.83 14.78
C LYS A 127 -16.78 -7.84 15.83
N ASN A 128 -15.73 -8.17 16.57
CA ASN A 128 -15.18 -7.30 17.62
C ASN A 128 -14.67 -5.98 17.05
N LEU A 129 -13.90 -6.02 15.94
CA LEU A 129 -13.37 -4.82 15.30
C LEU A 129 -14.48 -3.91 14.74
N LEU A 130 -15.52 -4.49 14.12
CA LEU A 130 -16.67 -3.73 13.62
C LEU A 130 -17.47 -3.10 14.75
N GLN A 131 -17.76 -3.86 15.81
CA GLN A 131 -18.49 -3.36 16.97
C GLN A 131 -17.72 -2.26 17.70
N GLU A 132 -16.40 -2.41 17.85
CA GLU A 132 -15.55 -1.37 18.43
C GLU A 132 -15.60 -0.08 17.61
N ALA A 133 -15.51 -0.18 16.28
CA ALA A 133 -15.57 0.98 15.40
C ALA A 133 -16.93 1.68 15.44
N ASP A 134 -18.03 0.92 15.48
CA ASP A 134 -19.39 1.45 15.61
C ASP A 134 -19.58 2.19 16.94
N ASN A 135 -19.18 1.56 18.06
CA ASN A 135 -19.25 2.17 19.40
C ASN A 135 -18.45 3.48 19.51
N GLN A 136 -17.34 3.59 18.78
CA GLN A 136 -16.49 4.79 18.78
C GLN A 136 -16.90 5.81 17.71
N GLY A 137 -17.91 5.52 16.89
CA GLY A 137 -18.33 6.38 15.78
C GLY A 137 -17.23 6.58 14.73
N LYS A 138 -16.35 5.59 14.54
CA LYS A 138 -15.23 5.69 13.59
C LYS A 138 -15.72 5.67 12.14
N GLY A 139 -15.24 6.61 11.34
CA GLY A 139 -15.42 6.60 9.89
C GLY A 139 -14.46 5.63 9.18
N CYS A 140 -14.62 5.52 7.86
CA CYS A 140 -13.69 4.80 7.00
C CYS A 140 -12.26 5.33 7.17
N TYR A 141 -11.28 4.46 7.43
CA TYR A 141 -9.90 4.94 7.61
C TYR A 141 -9.24 5.52 6.34
N ILE A 142 -9.81 5.24 5.16
CA ILE A 142 -9.30 5.70 3.86
C ILE A 142 -9.94 7.04 3.49
N CYS A 143 -11.28 7.11 3.42
CA CYS A 143 -11.98 8.29 2.94
C CYS A 143 -12.66 9.13 4.04
N GLY A 144 -12.72 8.63 5.27
CA GLY A 144 -13.35 9.32 6.40
C GLY A 144 -14.87 9.34 6.41
N SER A 145 -15.52 8.77 5.39
CA SER A 145 -16.98 8.72 5.32
C SER A 145 -17.57 7.87 6.45
N ASN A 146 -18.78 8.23 6.88
CA ASN A 146 -19.58 7.43 7.82
C ASN A 146 -19.84 6.05 7.25
N LEU A 147 -19.77 5.06 8.14
CA LEU A 147 -19.93 3.66 7.78
C LEU A 147 -21.32 3.15 8.12
N ASP A 148 -21.85 2.29 7.26
CA ASP A 148 -23.07 1.53 7.52
C ASP A 148 -22.71 0.17 8.11
N PHE A 149 -22.94 -0.02 9.40
CA PHE A 149 -22.70 -1.29 10.11
C PHE A 149 -23.87 -2.28 10.02
N SER A 150 -25.00 -1.85 9.43
CA SER A 150 -26.24 -2.63 9.34
C SER A 150 -26.37 -3.37 7.99
N SER A 151 -25.94 -2.74 6.90
CA SER A 151 -25.97 -3.33 5.55
C SER A 151 -24.63 -3.93 5.16
N LYS A 152 -24.65 -5.00 4.37
CA LYS A 152 -23.45 -5.65 3.81
C LYS A 152 -23.15 -5.30 2.35
N ASN A 153 -24.12 -4.72 1.64
CA ASN A 153 -24.07 -4.62 0.17
C ASN A 153 -23.99 -3.20 -0.38
N ASN A 154 -23.88 -2.19 0.48
CA ASN A 154 -23.77 -0.80 0.07
C ASN A 154 -22.29 -0.39 -0.09
N GLU A 155 -22.02 0.65 -0.87
CA GLU A 155 -20.67 1.19 -1.03
C GLU A 155 -20.04 1.63 0.30
N ASN A 156 -20.88 2.14 1.22
CA ASN A 156 -20.51 2.59 2.56
C ASN A 156 -20.59 1.50 3.63
N SER A 157 -20.92 0.25 3.27
CA SER A 157 -20.96 -0.87 4.21
C SER A 157 -19.61 -1.03 4.91
N ALA A 158 -19.65 -1.16 6.23
CA ALA A 158 -18.47 -1.37 7.06
C ALA A 158 -17.87 -2.76 6.83
N ILE A 159 -16.60 -2.82 6.48
CA ILE A 159 -15.86 -4.07 6.32
C ILE A 159 -14.49 -3.99 6.99
N ILE A 160 -13.93 -5.15 7.27
CA ILE A 160 -12.54 -5.26 7.73
C ILE A 160 -11.64 -5.38 6.50
N GLU A 161 -10.69 -4.46 6.42
CA GLU A 161 -9.70 -4.34 5.35
C GLU A 161 -8.30 -4.58 5.90
N HIS A 162 -7.46 -5.23 5.11
CA HIS A 162 -6.04 -5.38 5.40
C HIS A 162 -5.28 -4.13 4.95
N VAL A 163 -4.57 -3.47 5.88
CA VAL A 163 -3.74 -2.30 5.54
C VAL A 163 -2.67 -2.72 4.53
N TRP A 164 -1.91 -3.76 4.88
CA TRP A 164 -1.05 -4.48 3.95
C TRP A 164 -1.83 -5.63 3.29
N PRO A 165 -2.01 -5.65 1.96
CA PRO A 165 -2.83 -6.65 1.30
C PRO A 165 -2.36 -8.09 1.53
N ARG A 166 -3.30 -9.01 1.74
CA ARG A 166 -2.99 -10.45 1.89
C ARG A 166 -2.27 -11.05 0.69
N ALA A 167 -2.64 -10.64 -0.52
CA ALA A 167 -1.97 -11.09 -1.74
C ALA A 167 -0.49 -10.69 -1.77
N MET A 168 -0.12 -9.68 -0.99
CA MET A 168 1.23 -9.13 -0.85
C MET A 168 1.90 -9.55 0.46
N GLY A 169 1.36 -10.54 1.17
CA GLY A 169 1.96 -11.08 2.40
C GLY A 169 1.49 -10.43 3.70
N GLY A 170 0.35 -9.74 3.68
CA GLY A 170 -0.30 -9.22 4.88
C GLY A 170 -0.99 -10.35 5.67
N ASP A 171 -0.80 -10.37 6.98
CA ASP A 171 -1.45 -11.35 7.86
C ASP A 171 -2.81 -10.84 8.39
N SER A 172 -3.59 -11.73 8.98
CA SER A 172 -4.91 -11.41 9.54
C SER A 172 -4.88 -11.11 11.05
N GLU A 173 -3.77 -10.56 11.52
CA GLU A 173 -3.62 -10.15 12.91
C GLU A 173 -4.14 -8.71 13.11
N PRO A 174 -4.61 -8.32 14.31
CA PRO A 174 -5.28 -7.03 14.54
C PRO A 174 -4.49 -5.81 14.06
N ARG A 175 -3.15 -5.84 14.15
CA ARG A 175 -2.27 -4.72 13.72
C ARG A 175 -2.36 -4.40 12.23
N ASN A 176 -2.74 -5.37 11.40
CA ASN A 176 -2.87 -5.22 9.95
C ASN A 176 -4.32 -5.02 9.51
N LEU A 177 -5.27 -4.93 10.44
CA LEU A 177 -6.70 -4.85 10.14
C LEU A 177 -7.28 -3.50 10.53
N ARG A 178 -8.05 -2.89 9.63
CA ARG A 178 -8.77 -1.63 9.88
C ARG A 178 -10.17 -1.68 9.30
N VAL A 179 -11.08 -0.84 9.83
CA VAL A 179 -12.44 -0.73 9.29
C VAL A 179 -12.47 0.29 8.16
N SER A 180 -12.93 -0.12 6.98
CA SER A 180 -13.15 0.75 5.83
C SER A 180 -14.56 0.59 5.29
N CYS A 181 -14.96 1.49 4.39
CA CYS A 181 -16.12 1.23 3.54
C CYS A 181 -15.75 0.20 2.45
N LYS A 182 -16.76 -0.52 1.97
CA LYS A 182 -16.65 -1.50 0.88
C LYS A 182 -15.98 -0.91 -0.36
N ARG A 183 -16.43 0.27 -0.80
CA ARG A 183 -15.88 0.95 -1.98
C ARG A 183 -14.37 1.19 -1.89
N CYS A 184 -13.86 1.69 -0.75
CA CYS A 184 -12.44 2.00 -0.63
C CYS A 184 -11.57 0.74 -0.62
N SER A 185 -12.02 -0.34 0.03
CA SER A 185 -11.32 -1.63 -0.01
C SER A 185 -11.27 -2.20 -1.43
N GLU A 186 -12.41 -2.18 -2.14
CA GLU A 186 -12.48 -2.69 -3.52
C GLU A 186 -11.56 -1.93 -4.47
N ILE A 187 -11.40 -0.62 -4.31
CA ILE A 187 -10.52 0.20 -5.17
C ILE A 187 -9.05 0.11 -4.75
N LYS A 188 -8.76 -0.06 -3.45
CA LYS A 188 -7.40 -0.27 -2.95
C LYS A 188 -6.82 -1.62 -3.39
N GLU A 189 -7.68 -2.61 -3.64
CA GLU A 189 -7.32 -3.93 -4.16
C GLU A 189 -6.08 -4.53 -3.44
N ASN A 190 -4.98 -4.72 -4.18
CA ASN A 190 -3.72 -5.28 -3.71
C ASN A 190 -2.57 -4.28 -3.79
N TYR A 191 -2.88 -2.97 -3.77
CA TYR A 191 -1.89 -1.90 -3.68
C TYR A 191 -1.33 -1.85 -2.24
N ILE A 192 0.00 -1.93 -2.12
CA ILE A 192 0.70 -1.86 -0.83
C ILE A 192 0.68 -0.43 -0.29
N ASP A 193 1.20 0.49 -1.11
CA ASP A 193 1.34 1.89 -0.79
C ASP A 193 1.16 2.73 -2.07
N ALA A 194 1.39 4.03 -1.95
CA ALA A 194 1.20 4.99 -3.03
C ALA A 194 2.11 4.72 -4.24
N CYS A 195 3.25 4.05 -4.04
CA CYS A 195 4.24 3.78 -5.07
C CYS A 195 3.87 2.57 -5.94
N ASP A 196 2.80 1.83 -5.61
CA ASP A 196 2.25 0.82 -6.51
C ASP A 196 1.27 1.41 -7.55
N PHE A 197 0.83 2.66 -7.38
CA PHE A 197 -0.06 3.31 -8.33
C PHE A 197 0.72 3.91 -9.49
N HIS A 198 0.05 4.04 -10.64
CA HIS A 198 0.53 4.77 -11.81
C HIS A 198 0.51 6.29 -11.56
N TYR A 199 1.39 6.77 -10.68
CA TYR A 199 1.45 8.18 -10.30
C TYR A 199 1.73 9.10 -11.49
N GLU A 200 2.38 8.60 -12.54
CA GLU A 200 2.60 9.29 -13.81
C GLU A 200 1.29 9.63 -14.56
N LYS A 201 0.18 8.95 -14.24
CA LYS A 201 -1.14 9.23 -14.80
C LYS A 201 -1.93 10.27 -14.01
N ILE A 202 -1.42 10.69 -12.85
CA ILE A 202 -2.05 11.67 -11.97
C ILE A 202 -1.39 13.02 -12.24
N CYS A 203 -1.64 13.54 -13.44
CA CYS A 203 -1.29 14.89 -13.90
C CYS A 203 -2.55 15.46 -14.55
N LEU A 204 -3.31 16.24 -13.78
CA LEU A 204 -4.63 16.71 -14.15
C LEU A 204 -4.53 18.12 -14.73
N VAL A 205 -5.25 18.34 -15.84
CA VAL A 205 -5.18 19.58 -16.64
C VAL A 205 -6.23 20.59 -16.17
N ASN A 206 -7.14 20.20 -15.29
CA ASN A 206 -8.30 21.03 -14.97
C ASN A 206 -7.93 22.41 -14.42
N HIS A 207 -8.19 23.44 -15.22
CA HIS A 207 -8.05 24.85 -14.88
C HIS A 207 -9.39 25.49 -14.47
N ASP A 208 -10.51 24.74 -14.52
CA ASP A 208 -11.86 25.28 -14.48
C ASP A 208 -12.66 24.95 -13.20
N LYS A 209 -13.42 25.94 -12.72
CA LYS A 209 -13.91 26.12 -11.34
C LYS A 209 -15.02 25.16 -10.87
N SER A 210 -15.49 24.20 -11.67
CA SER A 210 -16.58 23.31 -11.24
C SER A 210 -16.04 22.06 -10.52
N LYS A 211 -16.43 21.89 -9.25
CA LYS A 211 -16.06 20.72 -8.42
C LYS A 211 -16.39 19.38 -9.09
N GLU A 212 -17.35 19.38 -10.01
CA GLU A 212 -17.83 18.21 -10.75
C GLU A 212 -16.86 17.74 -11.84
N ALA A 213 -16.28 18.65 -12.62
CA ALA A 213 -15.32 18.30 -13.67
C ALA A 213 -14.03 17.74 -13.05
N PHE A 214 -13.52 18.43 -12.03
CA PHE A 214 -12.37 17.96 -11.25
C PHE A 214 -12.64 16.58 -10.62
N SER A 215 -13.82 16.36 -10.04
CA SER A 215 -14.15 15.08 -9.41
C SER A 215 -14.22 13.91 -10.39
N LYS A 216 -14.54 14.15 -11.67
CA LYS A 216 -14.53 13.11 -12.71
C LYS A 216 -13.10 12.75 -13.13
N GLU A 217 -12.25 13.75 -13.28
CA GLU A 217 -10.84 13.56 -13.66
C GLU A 217 -10.02 12.95 -12.51
N PHE A 218 -10.20 13.49 -11.30
CA PHE A 218 -9.66 12.96 -10.06
C PHE A 218 -10.52 11.84 -9.50
N ASN A 219 -10.53 10.73 -10.24
CA ASN A 219 -11.26 9.53 -9.92
C ASN A 219 -10.79 8.89 -8.59
N TRP A 220 -11.54 7.89 -8.13
CA TRP A 220 -11.29 7.27 -6.84
C TRP A 220 -9.97 6.52 -6.71
N VAL A 221 -9.43 5.95 -7.79
CA VAL A 221 -8.10 5.32 -7.75
C VAL A 221 -7.04 6.36 -7.41
N TYR A 222 -7.12 7.54 -8.02
CA TYR A 222 -6.17 8.63 -7.77
C TYR A 222 -6.31 9.19 -6.34
N ARG A 223 -7.55 9.29 -5.84
CA ARG A 223 -7.80 9.67 -4.44
C ARG A 223 -7.14 8.70 -3.47
N ILE A 224 -7.30 7.39 -3.67
CA ILE A 224 -6.65 6.38 -2.80
C ILE A 224 -5.13 6.46 -2.90
N ALA A 225 -4.57 6.69 -4.10
CA ALA A 225 -3.13 6.89 -4.27
C ALA A 225 -2.63 8.06 -3.40
N VAL A 226 -3.28 9.22 -3.45
CA VAL A 226 -2.91 10.41 -2.66
C VAL A 226 -3.14 10.21 -1.16
N VAL A 227 -4.24 9.58 -0.77
CA VAL A 227 -4.50 9.24 0.64
C VAL A 227 -3.39 8.34 1.19
N THR A 228 -2.99 7.34 0.40
CA THR A 228 -1.93 6.40 0.79
C THR A 228 -0.56 7.06 0.82
N LYS A 229 -0.27 7.99 -0.11
CA LYS A 229 0.95 8.85 -0.10
C LYS A 229 1.06 9.62 1.21
N SER A 230 -0.06 10.15 1.68
CA SER A 230 -0.16 10.91 2.93
C SER A 230 -0.25 10.01 4.18
N ARG A 231 -0.03 8.69 4.03
CA ARG A 231 -0.15 7.69 5.10
C ARG A 231 -1.49 7.78 5.86
N TYR A 232 -2.57 8.07 5.15
CA TYR A 232 -3.91 8.25 5.70
C TYR A 232 -4.00 9.36 6.76
N ARG A 233 -3.23 10.46 6.59
CA ARG A 233 -3.18 11.57 7.55
C ARG A 233 -3.26 12.92 6.87
N CYS A 234 -3.84 13.90 7.56
CA CYS A 234 -3.72 15.30 7.19
C CYS A 234 -2.23 15.69 7.17
N ILE A 235 -1.77 16.32 6.10
CA ILE A 235 -0.35 16.70 5.98
C ILE A 235 0.05 17.79 7.00
N VAL A 236 -0.92 18.56 7.51
CA VAL A 236 -0.67 19.64 8.49
C VAL A 236 -0.74 19.11 9.93
N CYS A 237 -1.85 18.49 10.32
CA CYS A 237 -2.06 18.09 11.72
C CYS A 237 -1.80 16.61 12.02
N GLY A 238 -1.49 15.78 11.01
CA GLY A 238 -1.19 14.36 11.20
C GLY A 238 -2.37 13.46 11.61
N LYS A 239 -3.58 14.02 11.68
CA LYS A 239 -4.79 13.28 12.08
C LYS A 239 -5.40 12.47 10.94
N GLU A 240 -6.08 11.38 11.29
CA GLU A 240 -6.60 10.41 10.33
C GLU A 240 -8.08 10.65 9.95
N PRO A 241 -8.49 10.26 8.73
CA PRO A 241 -9.87 10.36 8.26
C PRO A 241 -10.88 9.68 9.19
N ALA A 242 -10.49 8.58 9.84
CA ALA A 242 -11.36 7.84 10.76
C ALA A 242 -11.90 8.69 11.93
N TYR A 243 -11.20 9.79 12.27
CA TYR A 243 -11.55 10.68 13.38
C TYR A 243 -11.95 12.08 12.92
N GLU A 244 -11.38 12.58 11.83
CA GLU A 244 -11.67 13.93 11.33
C GLU A 244 -12.80 13.96 10.29
N GLY A 245 -13.28 12.79 9.85
CA GLY A 245 -14.31 12.68 8.82
C GLY A 245 -13.72 12.77 7.41
N VAL A 246 -14.57 13.16 6.46
CA VAL A 246 -14.19 13.24 5.04
C VAL A 246 -13.05 14.23 4.86
N MET A 247 -11.97 13.75 4.25
CA MET A 247 -10.78 14.54 3.95
C MET A 247 -10.91 15.23 2.59
N GLU A 248 -10.18 16.32 2.45
CA GLU A 248 -10.12 17.14 1.25
C GLU A 248 -8.76 17.02 0.58
N PHE A 249 -8.73 17.30 -0.72
CA PHE A 249 -7.53 17.25 -1.53
C PHE A 249 -7.26 18.65 -2.04
N CYS A 250 -6.08 19.18 -1.71
CA CYS A 250 -5.65 20.50 -2.14
C CYS A 250 -4.26 20.38 -2.77
N ARG A 251 -3.88 21.41 -3.52
CA ARG A 251 -2.49 21.59 -3.94
C ARG A 251 -1.64 22.00 -2.73
N GLN A 252 -0.35 21.70 -2.78
CA GLN A 252 0.63 22.21 -1.81
C GLN A 252 1.15 23.57 -2.28
N GLU A 253 1.33 23.71 -3.59
CA GLU A 253 1.67 24.93 -4.30
C GLU A 253 0.51 25.32 -5.23
N ASP A 254 -0.15 26.44 -4.92
CA ASP A 254 -1.37 26.90 -5.62
C ASP A 254 -1.11 27.34 -7.08
N ASP A 255 0.12 27.73 -7.39
CA ASP A 255 0.54 28.16 -8.73
C ASP A 255 1.01 27.01 -9.63
N ASP A 256 0.98 25.77 -9.12
CA ASP A 256 1.32 24.56 -9.88
C ASP A 256 0.06 23.75 -10.24
N SER A 257 0.22 22.84 -11.20
CA SER A 257 -0.79 21.91 -11.68
C SER A 257 -1.17 20.87 -10.63
N TRP A 258 -2.32 20.21 -10.84
CA TRP A 258 -2.75 19.09 -10.02
C TRP A 258 -2.00 17.82 -10.43
N HIS A 259 -0.84 17.56 -9.83
CA HIS A 259 -0.09 16.34 -10.07
C HIS A 259 0.28 15.59 -8.79
N PHE A 260 0.55 14.29 -8.89
CA PHE A 260 0.74 13.42 -7.72
C PHE A 260 1.65 13.98 -6.63
N LEU A 261 2.72 14.69 -6.99
CA LEU A 261 3.67 15.27 -6.03
C LEU A 261 3.12 16.51 -5.32
N ASN A 262 2.30 17.32 -6.00
CA ASN A 262 1.70 18.56 -5.48
C ASN A 262 0.35 18.34 -4.79
N ILE A 263 -0.34 17.21 -4.99
CA ILE A 263 -1.61 16.94 -4.28
C ILE A 263 -1.32 16.45 -2.85
N GLY A 264 -1.98 17.07 -1.87
CA GLY A 264 -1.96 16.72 -0.45
C GLY A 264 -3.34 16.34 0.10
N LEU A 265 -3.35 15.67 1.25
CA LEU A 265 -4.57 15.31 1.99
C LEU A 265 -4.73 16.24 3.21
N TYR A 266 -5.90 16.85 3.35
CA TYR A 266 -6.19 17.85 4.38
C TYR A 266 -7.49 17.49 5.13
N CYS A 267 -7.56 17.78 6.43
CA CYS A 267 -8.86 17.77 7.11
C CYS A 267 -9.57 19.11 6.88
N SER A 268 -10.87 19.16 7.16
CA SER A 268 -11.73 20.34 6.96
C SER A 268 -11.27 21.63 7.66
N LYS A 269 -10.36 21.53 8.63
CA LYS A 269 -9.77 22.69 9.33
C LYS A 269 -8.54 23.27 8.63
N HIS A 270 -7.94 22.52 7.73
CA HIS A 270 -6.68 22.88 7.06
C HIS A 270 -6.78 22.87 5.54
N SER A 271 -7.93 22.54 4.96
CA SER A 271 -8.13 22.74 3.54
C SER A 271 -8.17 24.24 3.25
N GLN A 272 -7.45 24.64 2.20
CA GLN A 272 -7.25 26.04 1.85
C GLN A 272 -8.17 26.51 0.70
N GLU A 273 -9.20 25.73 0.34
CA GLU A 273 -10.14 26.05 -0.75
C GLU A 273 -11.62 25.95 -0.33
#